data_AF-A0A820VVC8-F1
#
_entry.id   AF-A0A820VVC8-F1
#
_cell.length_a   1.000
_cell.length_b   1.000
_cell.length_c   1.000
_cell.angle_alpha   90.00
_cell.angle_beta   90.00
_cell.angle_gamma   90.00
#
_symmetry.space_group_name_H-M   'P 1'
#
loop_
_entity.id
_entity.type
_entity.pdbx_description
1 polymer ?
#
loop_
_entity_poly.entity_id
_entity_poly.type
_entity_poly.pdbx_seq_one_letter_code
_entity_poly.pdbx_strand_id
1 'polypeptide(L)'
;ITWKCNLDRNLKYCEPAYEFQRLDIVPYSKHPYESGSNFLTSHYFFQPNSREVYRMHTHIYNLHIIISVSGEAGRFDLFQTTTSIGSFLGIFGTGSIVCDFIAAFVINFKRVKYDN
;
A
#
# COMPACT_ATOMS: atom_id res chain seq x y z
N ILE A 1 4.88 11.35 -0.89
CA ILE A 1 5.03 12.10 0.39
C ILE A 1 4.15 11.40 1.41
N THR A 2 4.77 10.88 2.47
CA THR A 2 4.08 10.05 3.46
C THR A 2 4.18 10.72 4.81
N TRP A 3 3.04 11.01 5.42
CA TRP A 3 2.94 11.56 6.77
C TRP A 3 2.52 10.45 7.72
N LYS A 4 3.39 10.06 8.66
CA LYS A 4 3.02 9.13 9.74
C LYS A 4 3.23 9.82 11.07
N CYS A 5 2.13 10.29 11.66
CA CYS A 5 2.19 11.19 12.80
C CYS A 5 1.53 10.60 14.03
N ASN A 6 2.25 10.65 15.14
CA ASN A 6 1.70 10.38 16.46
C ASN A 6 1.34 11.72 17.12
N LEU A 7 0.04 12.01 17.22
CA LEU A 7 -0.54 13.23 17.78
C LEU A 7 -0.47 13.28 19.32
N ASP A 8 -0.04 12.21 19.98
CA ASP A 8 0.25 12.24 21.41
C ASP A 8 1.58 12.96 21.71
N ARG A 9 2.43 13.11 20.69
CA ARG A 9 3.67 13.89 20.75
C ARG A 9 3.46 15.31 20.22
N ASN A 10 4.43 16.17 20.48
CA ASN A 10 4.40 17.53 19.93
C ASN A 10 4.38 17.49 18.39
N LEU A 11 3.55 18.34 17.79
CA LEU A 11 3.40 18.48 16.33
C LEU A 11 4.72 18.72 15.58
N LYS A 12 5.76 19.24 16.26
CA LYS A 12 7.10 19.41 15.69
C LYS A 12 7.74 18.12 15.20
N TYR A 13 7.35 16.96 15.74
CA TYR A 13 7.90 15.66 15.34
C TYR A 13 7.12 14.99 14.19
N CYS A 14 6.02 15.59 13.74
CA CYS A 14 5.26 15.13 12.59
C CYS A 14 5.92 15.71 11.33
N GLU A 15 6.86 14.97 10.75
CA GLU A 15 7.62 15.37 9.57
C GLU A 15 7.27 14.47 8.37
N PRO A 16 7.27 15.01 7.13
CA PRO A 16 6.99 14.23 5.94
C PRO A 16 8.18 13.35 5.55
N ALA A 17 7.90 12.09 5.24
CA ALA A 17 8.84 11.22 4.54
C ALA A 17 8.70 11.39 3.02
N TYR A 18 9.81 11.69 2.35
CA TYR A 18 9.86 11.80 0.89
C TYR A 18 10.45 10.53 0.30
N GLU A 19 9.76 9.98 -0.69
CA GLU A 19 10.19 8.82 -1.46
C GLU A 19 9.97 9.11 -2.94
N PHE A 20 10.94 8.71 -3.76
CA PHE A 20 10.91 8.88 -5.19
C PHE A 20 10.97 7.51 -5.84
N GLN A 21 9.95 7.19 -6.63
CA GLN A 21 9.89 5.94 -7.37
C GLN A 21 9.64 6.24 -8.84
N ARG A 22 10.32 5.48 -9.69
CA ARG A 22 10.04 5.45 -11.13
C ARG A 22 8.88 4.50 -11.40
N LEU A 23 7.78 5.01 -11.97
CA LEU A 23 6.52 4.28 -12.14
C LEU A 23 6.40 3.55 -13.49
N ASP A 24 7.20 3.93 -14.49
CA ASP A 24 7.17 3.38 -15.86
C ASP A 24 8.08 2.15 -16.05
N ILE A 25 8.53 1.49 -14.97
CA ILE A 25 9.35 0.28 -15.07
C ILE A 25 8.47 -0.90 -15.45
N VAL A 26 8.33 -1.14 -16.75
CA VAL A 26 7.84 -2.41 -17.28
C VAL A 26 9.04 -3.37 -17.38
N PRO A 27 8.97 -4.60 -16.84
CA PRO A 27 10.06 -5.56 -17.00
C PRO A 27 10.39 -5.74 -18.47
N TYR A 28 11.68 -5.65 -18.84
CA TYR A 28 12.16 -5.82 -20.21
C TYR A 28 11.66 -7.12 -20.86
N SER A 29 11.41 -8.15 -20.05
CA SER A 29 10.84 -9.43 -20.47
C SER A 29 9.40 -9.38 -20.98
N LYS A 30 8.63 -8.33 -20.67
CA LYS A 30 7.24 -8.16 -21.11
C LYS A 30 7.10 -7.22 -22.31
N HIS A 31 7.87 -6.13 -22.35
CA HIS A 31 7.79 -5.14 -23.44
C HIS A 31 9.20 -4.61 -23.81
N PRO A 32 9.95 -5.34 -24.65
CA PRO A 32 11.32 -4.94 -25.05
C PRO A 32 11.38 -3.71 -25.97
N TYR A 33 10.23 -3.23 -26.48
CA TYR A 33 10.14 -2.15 -27.48
C TYR A 33 9.55 -0.83 -26.95
N GLU A 34 9.12 -0.77 -25.69
CA GLU A 34 8.51 0.44 -25.10
C GLU A 34 9.49 1.10 -24.12
N SER A 35 10.49 1.80 -24.66
CA SER A 35 11.41 2.61 -23.85
C SER A 35 10.79 3.99 -23.56
N GLY A 36 9.87 4.06 -22.60
CA GLY A 36 9.36 5.34 -22.06
C GLY A 36 8.11 5.92 -22.75
N SER A 37 7.72 7.14 -22.33
CA SER A 37 6.52 7.85 -22.81
C SER A 37 6.86 8.77 -23.99
N ASN A 38 6.34 8.42 -25.18
CA ASN A 38 6.57 9.15 -26.43
C ASN A 38 5.23 9.68 -26.96
N PHE A 39 5.16 10.97 -27.30
CA PHE A 39 3.99 11.57 -27.92
C PHE A 39 4.37 12.24 -29.26
N LEU A 40 3.66 11.89 -30.33
CA LEU A 40 3.81 12.53 -31.64
C LEU A 40 2.66 13.52 -31.85
N THR A 41 3.00 14.79 -32.04
CA THR A 41 2.04 15.82 -32.46
C THR A 41 2.28 16.24 -33.91
N SER A 42 1.22 16.56 -34.64
CA SER A 42 1.30 17.04 -36.02
C SER A 42 0.57 18.37 -36.17
N HIS A 43 1.27 19.39 -36.65
CA HIS A 43 0.68 20.69 -36.96
C HIS A 43 0.50 20.83 -38.46
N TYR A 44 -0.72 21.17 -38.89
CA TYR A 44 -1.07 21.38 -40.29
C TYR A 44 -1.12 22.87 -40.58
N PHE A 45 -0.52 23.29 -41.69
CA PHE A 45 -0.53 24.68 -42.13
C PHE A 45 -0.61 24.78 -43.65
N PHE A 46 -1.09 25.91 -44.14
CA PHE A 46 -1.13 26.24 -45.57
C PHE A 46 0.06 27.11 -45.93
N GLN A 47 0.68 26.83 -47.06
CA GLN A 47 1.74 27.67 -47.61
C GLN A 47 1.15 29.03 -48.05
N PRO A 48 1.76 30.18 -47.71
CA PRO A 48 1.33 31.46 -48.27
C PRO A 48 1.47 31.40 -49.79
N ASN A 49 0.34 31.57 -50.51
CA ASN A 49 0.18 31.48 -51.98
C ASN A 49 -0.03 30.09 -52.60
N SER A 50 -0.24 29.02 -51.82
CA SER A 50 -0.61 27.70 -52.35
C SER A 50 -1.79 27.10 -51.56
N ARG A 51 -2.68 26.35 -52.22
CA ARG A 51 -3.78 25.59 -51.57
C ARG A 51 -3.31 24.24 -51.01
N GLU A 52 -2.02 23.94 -51.10
CA GLU A 52 -1.45 22.70 -50.59
C GLU A 52 -1.37 22.72 -49.05
N VAL A 53 -1.73 21.60 -48.46
CA VAL A 53 -1.67 21.37 -47.01
C VAL A 53 -0.30 20.78 -46.68
N TYR A 54 0.45 21.47 -45.82
CA TYR A 54 1.70 20.97 -45.26
C TYR A 54 1.48 20.48 -43.83
N ARG A 55 2.28 19.51 -43.40
CA ARG A 55 2.29 19.02 -42.02
C ARG A 55 3.70 18.99 -41.45
N MET A 56 3.83 19.43 -40.20
CA MET A 56 5.06 19.31 -39.41
C MET A 56 4.82 18.32 -38.28
N HIS A 57 5.66 17.29 -38.20
CA HIS A 57 5.64 16.30 -37.12
C HIS A 57 6.65 16.67 -36.05
N THR A 58 6.22 16.68 -34.80
CA THR A 58 7.10 16.91 -33.65
C THR A 58 7.00 15.73 -32.70
N HIS A 59 8.14 15.09 -32.45
CA HIS A 59 8.25 14.02 -31.48
C HIS A 59 8.63 14.60 -30.12
N ILE A 60 7.82 14.33 -29.09
CA ILE A 60 7.96 14.91 -27.76
C ILE A 60 8.20 13.77 -26.76
N TYR A 61 9.29 13.88 -26.01
CA TYR A 61 9.64 12.99 -24.90
C TYR A 61 9.28 13.70 -23.60
N ASN A 62 8.31 13.17 -22.85
CA ASN A 62 7.80 13.80 -21.64
C ASN A 62 8.18 13.03 -20.38
N LEU A 63 8.45 13.76 -19.30
CA LEU A 63 8.58 13.21 -17.94
C LEU A 63 7.29 13.50 -17.17
N HIS A 64 6.56 12.44 -16.80
CA HIS A 64 5.37 12.57 -15.97
C HIS A 64 5.74 12.49 -14.49
N ILE A 65 5.60 13.60 -13.77
CA ILE A 65 5.83 13.65 -12.33
C ILE A 65 4.47 13.53 -11.63
N ILE A 66 4.25 12.44 -10.91
CA ILE A 66 3.04 12.22 -10.11
C ILE A 66 3.38 12.47 -8.64
N ILE A 67 2.72 13.45 -8.04
CA ILE A 67 2.88 13.76 -6.61
C ILE A 67 1.76 13.05 -5.84
N SER A 68 2.10 11.96 -5.16
CA SER A 68 1.19 11.26 -4.26
C SER A 68 1.45 11.69 -2.81
N VAL A 69 0.38 12.08 -2.10
CA VAL A 69 0.43 12.46 -0.69
C VAL A 69 -0.48 11.53 0.09
N SER A 70 0.09 10.83 1.07
CA SER A 70 -0.64 9.94 1.99
C SER A 70 -0.33 10.35 3.42
N GLY A 71 -1.33 10.22 4.30
CA GLY A 71 -1.21 10.60 5.70
C GLY A 71 -1.96 9.64 6.62
N GLU A 72 -1.30 9.24 7.69
CA GLU A 72 -1.86 8.47 8.79
C GLU A 72 -1.50 9.19 10.09
N ALA A 73 -2.53 9.49 10.90
CA ALA A 73 -2.35 10.15 12.17
C ALA A 73 -3.06 9.36 13.28
N GLY A 74 -2.32 9.02 14.33
CA GLY A 74 -2.85 8.34 15.51
C GLY A 74 -2.83 9.27 16.71
N ARG A 75 -3.88 9.20 17.54
CA ARG A 75 -3.97 9.81 18.85
C ARG A 75 -4.49 8.78 19.83
N PHE A 76 -4.07 8.87 21.10
CA PHE A 76 -4.62 8.08 22.17
C PHE A 76 -6.13 8.27 22.28
N ASP A 77 -6.85 7.15 22.23
CA ASP A 77 -8.30 7.08 22.45
C ASP A 77 -8.62 5.98 23.48
N LEU A 78 -9.31 6.39 24.54
CA LEU A 78 -9.67 5.52 25.66
C LEU A 78 -10.60 4.38 25.22
N PHE A 79 -11.49 4.62 24.24
CA PHE A 79 -12.40 3.58 23.75
C PHE A 79 -11.64 2.45 23.06
N GLN A 80 -10.68 2.81 22.20
CA GLN A 80 -9.84 1.84 21.49
C GLN A 80 -8.94 1.06 22.46
N THR A 81 -8.38 1.72 23.48
CA THR A 81 -7.53 1.04 24.47
C THR A 81 -8.33 0.08 25.34
N THR A 82 -9.51 0.50 25.82
CA THR A 82 -10.37 -0.37 26.65
C THR A 82 -10.83 -1.60 25.86
N THR A 83 -11.18 -1.42 24.60
CA THR A 83 -11.54 -2.53 23.71
C THR A 83 -10.37 -3.50 23.53
N SER A 84 -9.16 -2.98 23.28
CA SER A 84 -7.94 -3.80 23.12
C SER A 84 -7.60 -4.58 24.39
N ILE A 85 -7.76 -3.97 25.57
CA ILE A 85 -7.56 -4.63 26.87
C ILE A 85 -8.62 -5.72 27.08
N GLY A 86 -9.89 -5.43 26.79
CA GLY A 86 -10.97 -6.41 26.87
C GLY A 86 -10.73 -7.62 25.97
N SER A 87 -10.29 -7.40 24.74
CA SER A 87 -9.93 -8.48 23.81
C SER A 87 -8.76 -9.31 24.33
N PHE A 88 -7.72 -8.66 24.87
CA PHE A 88 -6.58 -9.37 25.47
C PHE A 88 -7.04 -10.27 26.62
N LEU A 89 -7.81 -9.74 27.57
CA LEU A 89 -8.35 -10.52 28.69
C LEU A 89 -9.23 -11.70 28.23
N GLY A 90 -10.04 -11.50 27.19
CA GLY A 90 -10.83 -12.57 26.59
C GLY A 90 -9.97 -13.73 26.04
N ILE A 91 -8.84 -13.41 25.41
CA ILE A 91 -7.89 -14.42 24.90
C ILE A 91 -7.23 -15.20 26.05
N PHE A 92 -6.89 -14.56 27.17
CA PHE A 92 -6.39 -15.30 28.34
C PHE A 92 -7.45 -16.24 28.92
N GLY A 93 -8.71 -15.82 28.94
CA GLY A 93 -9.82 -16.65 29.39
C GLY A 93 -10.06 -17.87 28.50
N THR A 94 -9.93 -17.75 27.18
CA THR A 94 -10.05 -18.91 26.28
C THR A 94 -8.87 -19.87 26.38
N GLY A 95 -7.68 -19.38 26.72
CA GLY A 95 -6.50 -20.23 26.93
C GLY A 95 -6.71 -21.31 28.00
N SER A 96 -7.31 -20.97 29.15
CA SER A 96 -7.59 -21.96 30.20
C SER A 96 -8.59 -23.01 29.75
N ILE A 97 -9.65 -22.61 29.05
CA ILE A 97 -10.65 -23.52 28.50
C ILE A 97 -10.00 -24.53 27.55
N VAL A 98 -9.11 -24.08 26.65
CA VAL A 98 -8.39 -24.97 25.73
C VAL A 98 -7.46 -25.92 26.49
N CYS A 99 -6.76 -25.45 27.51
CA CYS A 99 -5.92 -26.30 28.36
C CYS A 99 -6.74 -27.40 29.06
N ASP A 100 -7.92 -27.07 29.57
CA ASP A 100 -8.82 -28.04 30.21
C ASP A 100 -9.36 -29.06 29.19
N PHE A 101 -9.73 -28.62 27.99
CA PHE A 101 -10.13 -29.53 26.90
C PHE A 101 -9.02 -30.53 26.53
N ILE A 102 -7.78 -30.06 26.42
CA ILE A 102 -6.62 -30.92 26.12
C ILE A 102 -6.37 -31.91 27.27
N ALA A 103 -6.38 -31.42 28.52
CA ALA A 103 -6.18 -32.27 29.68
C ALA A 103 -7.25 -33.38 29.77
N ALA A 104 -8.53 -33.01 29.57
CA ALA A 104 -9.63 -33.96 29.53
C ALA A 104 -9.46 -34.99 28.40
N PHE A 105 -9.06 -34.55 27.20
CA PHE A 105 -8.80 -35.46 26.08
C PHE A 105 -7.69 -36.47 26.40
N VAL A 106 -6.57 -36.02 26.96
CA VAL A 106 -5.44 -36.89 27.33
C VAL A 106 -5.82 -37.88 28.42
N ILE A 107 -6.54 -37.45 29.45
CA ILE A 107 -6.99 -38.33 30.54
C ILE A 107 -7.95 -39.40 30.00
N ASN A 108 -8.94 -39.00 29.20
CA ASN A 108 -9.91 -39.94 28.61
C ASN A 108 -9.22 -40.94 27.66
N PHE A 109 -8.26 -40.50 26.84
CA PHE A 109 -7.50 -41.37 25.96
C PHE A 109 -6.66 -42.39 26.74
N LYS A 110 -6.01 -41.97 27.84
CA LYS A 110 -5.28 -42.89 28.72
C LYS A 110 -6.19 -43.92 29.37
N ARG A 111 -7.40 -43.52 29.78
CA ARG A 111 -8.39 -44.43 30.37
C ARG A 111 -8.82 -45.52 29.38
N VAL A 112 -9.16 -45.15 28.15
CA VAL A 112 -9.56 -46.10 27.09
C VAL A 112 -8.43 -47.06 26.71
N LYS A 113 -7.16 -46.63 26.79
CA LYS A 113 -6.01 -47.49 26.51
C LYS A 113 -5.70 -48.49 27.65
N TYR A 114 -6.11 -48.21 28.88
CA TYR A 114 -5.83 -49.06 30.05
C TYR A 114 -6.95 -50.09 30.32
N ASP A 115 -8.16 -49.85 29.79
CA ASP A 115 -9.31 -50.77 29.86
C ASP A 115 -9.36 -51.80 28.70
N ASN A 116 -8.38 -51.77 27.77
CA ASN A 116 -8.17 -52.75 26.68
C ASN A 116 -6.88 -53.53 26.90
#